data_AF-A0A651HWC0-F1
#
_entry.id   AF-A0A651HWC0-F1
#
_cell.length_a   1.000
_cell.length_b   1.000
_cell.length_c   1.000
_cell.angle_alpha   90.00
_cell.angle_beta   90.00
_cell.angle_gamma   90.00
#
_symmetry.space_group_name_H-M   'P 1'
#
loop_
_entity.id
_entity.type
_entity.pdbx_description
1 polymer ?
#
loop_
_entity_poly.entity_id
_entity_poly.type
_entity_poly.pdbx_seq_one_letter_code
_entity_poly.pdbx_strand_id
1 'polypeptide(L)'
;MEEGILEPKPVQSPWRTLYAGGESPTGRATIAAHCDAWLTHGDPPEIIGPKVAGMREERERGERAAGRSVGQAGGRWVPEDPVERRRFQSSPLLGPRD
;
A
#
# COMPACT_ATOMS: atom_id res chain seq x y z
N MET A 1 14.57 30.35 12.86
CA MET A 1 14.45 28.99 12.33
C MET A 1 15.70 28.26 12.75
N GLU A 2 15.58 27.21 13.55
CA GLU A 2 16.72 26.36 13.92
C GLU A 2 16.99 25.37 12.79
N GLU A 3 18.26 25.19 12.45
CA GLU A 3 18.68 24.31 11.36
C GLU A 3 18.80 22.87 11.88
N GLY A 4 17.91 21.99 11.41
CA GLY A 4 17.90 20.59 11.82
C GLY A 4 19.00 19.79 11.12
N ILE A 5 20.09 19.50 11.83
CA ILE A 5 21.15 18.61 11.33
C ILE A 5 20.82 17.16 11.71
N LEU A 6 20.69 16.29 10.71
CA LEU A 6 20.47 14.85 10.86
C LEU A 6 21.64 14.10 10.23
N GLU A 7 22.47 13.45 11.06
CA GLU A 7 23.58 12.60 10.63
C GLU A 7 23.57 11.27 11.42
N PRO A 8 23.91 10.14 10.77
CA PRO A 8 24.22 10.01 9.33
C PRO A 8 22.97 10.11 8.45
N LYS A 9 23.14 10.48 7.18
CA LYS A 9 22.05 10.39 6.20
C LYS A 9 21.56 8.95 6.00
N PRO A 10 20.29 8.76 5.59
CA PRO A 10 19.79 7.46 5.16
C PRO A 10 20.68 6.82 4.09
N VAL A 11 20.86 5.50 4.18
CA VAL A 11 21.58 4.71 3.16
C VAL A 11 20.92 4.79 1.78
N GLN A 12 19.59 4.87 1.74
CA GLN A 12 18.83 4.97 0.49
C GLN A 12 18.73 6.41 -0.01
N SER A 13 18.94 6.59 -1.32
CA SER A 13 18.94 7.88 -2.03
C SER A 13 17.99 7.83 -3.23
N PRO A 14 17.32 8.94 -3.61
CA PRO A 14 17.37 10.27 -2.98
C PRO A 14 16.58 10.36 -1.66
N TRP A 15 15.64 9.44 -1.43
CA TRP A 15 14.90 9.29 -0.17
C TRP A 15 14.46 7.83 0.00
N ARG A 16 14.01 7.47 1.21
CA ARG A 16 13.32 6.18 1.45
C ARG A 16 11.90 6.26 0.88
N THR A 17 11.38 5.15 0.37
CA THR A 17 9.98 5.07 -0.08
C THR A 17 9.04 5.45 1.05
N LEU A 18 8.22 6.48 0.83
CA LEU A 18 7.22 6.95 1.78
C LEU A 18 5.88 6.28 1.50
N TYR A 19 5.49 5.36 2.39
CA TYR A 19 4.18 4.72 2.40
C TYR A 19 3.24 5.49 3.32
N ALA A 20 2.02 5.75 2.86
CA ALA A 20 1.00 6.39 3.68
C ALA A 20 -0.40 5.84 3.36
N GLY A 21 -1.26 5.81 4.37
CA GLY A 21 -2.66 5.41 4.24
C GLY A 21 -3.61 6.54 4.63
N GLY A 22 -4.84 6.42 4.18
CA GLY A 22 -5.89 7.41 4.42
C GLY A 22 -6.86 7.52 3.24
N GLU A 23 -8.14 7.64 3.54
CA GLU A 23 -9.21 7.69 2.54
C GLU A 23 -9.93 9.04 2.48
N SER A 24 -9.64 9.96 3.41
CA SER A 24 -10.22 11.31 3.35
C SER A 24 -9.76 12.04 2.09
N PRO A 25 -10.58 12.94 1.51
CA PRO A 25 -10.21 13.68 0.30
C PRO A 25 -8.89 14.44 0.47
N THR A 26 -8.73 15.15 1.59
CA THR A 26 -7.48 15.87 1.89
C THR A 26 -6.30 14.92 2.08
N GLY A 27 -6.51 13.80 2.78
CA GLY A 27 -5.46 12.80 3.01
C GLY A 27 -4.97 12.20 1.70
N ARG A 28 -5.88 11.79 0.82
CA ARG A 28 -5.53 11.25 -0.52
C ARG A 28 -4.76 12.28 -1.35
N ALA A 29 -5.20 13.53 -1.37
CA ALA A 29 -4.51 14.60 -2.07
C ALA A 29 -3.07 14.81 -1.54
N THR A 30 -2.89 14.82 -0.21
CA THR A 30 -1.56 14.92 0.41
C THR A 30 -0.67 13.73 0.04
N ILE A 31 -1.21 12.51 0.09
CA ILE A 31 -0.46 11.29 -0.25
C ILE A 31 -0.09 11.27 -1.73
N ALA A 32 -1.00 11.67 -2.61
CA ALA A 32 -0.76 11.77 -4.05
C ALA A 32 0.36 12.77 -4.36
N ALA A 33 0.43 13.89 -3.65
CA ALA A 33 1.44 14.92 -3.84
C ALA A 33 2.81 14.56 -3.22
N HIS A 34 2.82 13.94 -2.02
CA HIS A 34 4.02 13.87 -1.19
C HIS A 34 4.56 12.47 -0.92
N CYS A 35 3.82 11.40 -1.23
CA CYS A 35 4.21 10.03 -0.91
C CYS A 35 4.41 9.14 -2.15
N ASP A 36 5.31 8.16 -2.03
CA ASP A 36 5.63 7.20 -3.10
C ASP A 36 4.68 5.98 -3.12
N ALA A 37 3.89 5.78 -2.07
CA ALA A 37 2.98 4.65 -2.00
C ALA A 37 1.72 4.95 -1.19
N TRP A 38 0.58 4.46 -1.68
CA TRP A 38 -0.70 4.52 -0.97
C TRP A 38 -1.09 3.15 -0.44
N LEU A 39 -1.47 3.10 0.82
CA LEU A 39 -1.98 1.92 1.50
C LEU A 39 -3.47 2.09 1.82
N THR A 40 -4.24 1.05 1.55
CA THR A 40 -5.68 0.99 1.86
C THR A 40 -6.06 -0.32 2.54
N HIS A 41 -7.26 -0.34 3.12
CA HIS A 41 -7.81 -1.49 3.79
C HIS A 41 -8.19 -2.60 2.80
N GLY A 42 -8.33 -3.82 3.33
CA GLY A 42 -8.79 -5.00 2.61
C GLY A 42 -10.25 -4.86 2.19
N ASP A 43 -10.48 -4.21 1.06
CA ASP A 43 -11.76 -4.12 0.36
C ASP A 43 -11.84 -5.15 -0.78
N PRO A 44 -13.05 -5.63 -1.14
CA PRO A 44 -13.27 -6.47 -2.32
C PRO A 44 -12.77 -5.81 -3.64
N PRO A 45 -12.42 -6.61 -4.67
CA PRO A 45 -11.95 -6.14 -5.99
C PRO A 45 -12.78 -5.01 -6.61
N GLU A 46 -14.10 -5.13 -6.52
CA GLU A 46 -15.09 -4.19 -7.06
C GLU A 46 -15.08 -2.83 -6.37
N ILE A 47 -14.58 -2.77 -5.12
CA ILE A 47 -14.44 -1.52 -4.35
C ILE A 47 -13.03 -0.95 -4.51
N ILE A 48 -12.00 -1.80 -4.47
CA ILE A 48 -10.61 -1.35 -4.55
C ILE A 48 -10.23 -0.83 -5.94
N GLY A 49 -10.76 -1.44 -7.01
CA GLY A 49 -10.47 -1.04 -8.39
C GLY A 49 -10.75 0.44 -8.66
N PRO A 50 -11.98 0.93 -8.41
CA PRO A 50 -12.31 2.35 -8.54
C PRO A 50 -11.46 3.26 -7.65
N LYS A 51 -11.15 2.84 -6.41
CA LYS A 51 -10.32 3.63 -5.48
C LYS A 51 -8.89 3.83 -6.02
N VAL A 52 -8.30 2.77 -6.56
CA VAL A 52 -6.96 2.78 -7.21
C VAL A 52 -6.98 3.69 -8.43
N ALA A 53 -8.01 3.60 -9.28
CA ALA A 53 -8.14 4.45 -10.45
C ALA A 53 -8.19 5.93 -10.07
N GLY A 54 -9.03 6.31 -9.11
CA GLY A 54 -9.10 7.70 -8.64
C GLY A 54 -7.78 8.19 -8.04
N MET A 55 -7.03 7.32 -7.35
CA MET A 55 -5.71 7.70 -6.81
C MET A 55 -4.67 7.94 -7.91
N ARG A 56 -4.77 7.22 -9.04
CA ARG A 56 -3.93 7.46 -10.22
C ARG A 56 -4.27 8.81 -10.87
N GLU A 57 -5.56 9.11 -11.04
CA GLU A 57 -6.01 10.40 -11.56
C GLU A 57 -5.57 11.58 -10.68
N GLU A 58 -5.63 11.44 -9.36
CA GLU A 58 -5.12 12.46 -8.43
C GLU A 58 -3.61 12.69 -8.61
N ARG A 59 -2.83 11.62 -8.83
CA ARG A 59 -1.38 11.71 -9.05
C ARG A 59 -1.04 12.31 -10.40
N GLU A 60 -1.82 12.03 -11.45
CA GLU A 60 -1.63 12.61 -12.78
C GLU A 60 -1.89 14.12 -12.80
N ARG A 61 -2.78 14.61 -11.93
CA ARG A 61 -3.01 16.05 -11.73
C ARG A 61 -1.87 16.74 -10.96
N GLY A 62 -1.03 15.98 -10.27
CA GLY A 62 0.12 16.48 -9.52
C GLY A 62 1.40 16.53 -10.36
N GLU A 63 2.35 17.35 -9.93
CA GLU A 63 3.61 17.58 -10.67
C GLU A 63 4.68 16.49 -10.40
N ARG A 64 4.47 15.60 -9.41
CA ARG A 64 5.50 14.66 -8.94
C ARG A 64 5.43 13.29 -9.64
N ALA A 65 6.55 12.88 -10.23
CA ALA A 65 6.68 11.61 -10.96
C ALA A 65 7.16 10.41 -10.11
N ALA A 66 7.37 10.57 -8.80
CA ALA A 66 7.97 9.54 -7.94
C ALA A 66 7.05 8.31 -7.76
N GLY A 67 7.64 7.21 -7.26
CA GLY A 67 7.11 5.84 -7.22
C GLY A 67 5.59 5.73 -7.06
N ARG A 68 4.99 4.79 -7.79
CA ARG A 68 3.54 4.66 -7.91
C ARG A 68 3.10 3.24 -7.55
N SER A 69 3.28 2.87 -6.29
CA SER A 69 2.75 1.60 -5.77
C SER A 69 1.48 1.84 -4.96
N VAL A 70 0.45 1.03 -5.19
CA VAL A 70 -0.71 0.91 -4.30
C VAL A 70 -0.67 -0.47 -3.67
N GLY A 71 -0.81 -0.53 -2.35
CA GLY A 71 -0.87 -1.77 -1.59
C GLY A 71 -2.16 -1.86 -0.78
N GLN A 72 -2.63 -3.08 -0.56
CA GLN A 72 -3.79 -3.37 0.26
C GLN A 72 -3.41 -4.32 1.39
N ALA A 73 -3.88 -4.05 2.61
CA ALA A 73 -3.72 -4.98 3.72
C ALA A 73 -4.65 -6.19 3.53
N GLY A 74 -4.08 -7.38 3.38
CA GLY A 74 -4.81 -8.65 3.33
C GLY A 74 -4.51 -9.50 4.56
N GLY A 75 -5.55 -9.83 5.33
CA GLY A 75 -5.45 -10.82 6.39
C GLY A 75 -5.61 -12.22 5.83
N ARG A 76 -4.67 -13.13 6.11
CA ARG A 76 -4.86 -14.57 5.89
C ARG A 76 -5.01 -15.25 7.23
N TRP A 77 -6.20 -15.74 7.54
CA TRP A 77 -6.36 -16.67 8.65
C TRP A 77 -5.71 -18.01 8.28
N VAL A 78 -4.91 -18.55 9.19
CA VAL A 78 -4.23 -19.83 9.03
C VAL A 78 -4.53 -20.65 10.29
N PRO A 79 -5.07 -21.88 10.18
CA PRO A 79 -5.27 -22.74 11.33
C PRO A 79 -3.97 -22.97 12.11
N GLU A 80 -4.04 -22.95 13.44
CA GLU A 80 -2.91 -23.26 14.32
C GLU A 80 -2.56 -24.76 14.27
N ASP A 81 -3.57 -25.62 14.23
CA ASP A 81 -3.38 -27.06 14.15
C ASP A 81 -2.72 -27.44 12.81
N PRO A 82 -1.58 -28.16 12.83
CA PRO A 82 -0.82 -28.46 11.62
C PRO A 82 -1.54 -29.43 10.66
N VAL A 83 -2.46 -30.26 11.17
CA VAL A 83 -3.29 -31.15 10.36
C VAL A 83 -4.38 -30.35 9.64
N GLU A 84 -5.07 -29.46 10.35
CA GLU A 84 -6.03 -28.54 9.76
C GLU A 84 -5.38 -27.59 8.75
N ARG A 85 -4.19 -27.06 9.06
CA ARG A 85 -3.41 -26.23 8.15
C ARG A 85 -3.07 -26.97 6.86
N ARG A 86 -2.66 -28.24 6.95
CA ARG A 86 -2.37 -29.07 5.77
C ARG A 86 -3.64 -29.27 4.93
N ARG A 87 -4.78 -29.56 5.56
CA ARG A 87 -6.07 -29.71 4.87
C ARG A 87 -6.51 -28.42 4.16
N PHE A 88 -6.43 -27.28 4.86
CA PHE A 88 -6.74 -25.96 4.33
C PHE A 88 -5.88 -25.61 3.12
N GLN A 89 -4.57 -25.87 3.18
CA GLN A 89 -3.65 -25.63 2.06
C GLN A 89 -3.91 -26.52 0.84
N SER A 90 -4.36 -27.77 1.05
CA SER A 90 -4.75 -28.67 -0.03
C SER A 90 -6.18 -28.44 -0.56
N SER A 91 -6.93 -27.48 0.00
CA SER A 91 -8.31 -27.23 -0.40
C SER A 91 -8.39 -26.59 -1.79
N PRO A 92 -9.26 -27.08 -2.69
CA PRO A 92 -9.48 -26.47 -4.00
C PRO A 92 -10.11 -25.07 -3.92
N LEU A 93 -10.63 -24.68 -2.75
CA LEU A 93 -11.18 -23.34 -2.49
C LEU A 93 -10.10 -22.25 -2.38
N LEU A 94 -8.81 -22.61 -2.29
CA LEU A 94 -7.73 -21.64 -2.10
C LEU A 94 -7.25 -20.95 -3.38
N GLY A 95 -7.84 -21.26 -4.53
CA GLY A 95 -7.39 -20.78 -5.84
C GLY A 95 -6.01 -21.37 -6.24
N PRO A 96 -5.60 -21.21 -7.52
CA PRO A 96 -4.26 -21.59 -7.94
C PRO A 96 -3.21 -20.80 -7.15
N ARG A 97 -2.10 -21.46 -6.82
CA ARG A 97 -0.93 -20.81 -6.24
C ARG A 97 -0.02 -20.43 -7.39
N ASP A 98 0.07 -19.13 -7.66
CA ASP A 98 1.03 -18.55 -8.60
C ASP A 98 2.46 -18.64 -8.04
#